data_AF-A0A5J4IX39-F1
#
_entry.id   AF-A0A5J4IX39-F1
#
_cell.length_a   1.000
_cell.length_b   1.000
_cell.length_c   1.000
_cell.angle_alpha   90.00
_cell.angle_beta   90.00
_cell.angle_gamma   90.00
#
_symmetry.space_group_name_H-M   'P 1'
#
loop_
_entity.id
_entity.type
_entity.pdbx_description
1 polymer ?
#
loop_
_entity_poly.entity_id
_entity_poly.type
_entity_poly.pdbx_seq_one_letter_code
_entity_poly.pdbx_strand_id
1 'polypeptide(L)'
;MNSDSIQKSLLKELPFKIGEQYELNEFNLKTLESTFSNGLELENYEYIKGDFKTLFGIPFSSNVILQYNGDILHSVICEFELTHYSYLKSKVNQCAFKEVTIEVLIKDKYHCQIVLQSK
;
A
#
# COMPACT_ATOMS: atom_id res chain seq x y z
N MET A 1 30.95 -22.32 17.80
CA MET A 1 29.53 -21.88 17.75
C MET A 1 28.79 -22.88 16.87
N ASN A 2 27.80 -23.60 17.42
CA ASN A 2 27.16 -24.74 16.76
C ASN A 2 26.14 -24.28 15.72
N SER A 3 26.18 -24.90 14.54
CA SER A 3 25.30 -24.66 13.37
C SER A 3 23.81 -24.75 13.68
N ASP A 4 23.45 -25.50 14.71
CA ASP A 4 22.06 -25.87 14.98
C ASP A 4 21.25 -24.76 15.67
N SER A 5 21.92 -23.80 16.34
CA SER A 5 21.22 -22.63 16.91
C SER A 5 20.87 -21.59 15.85
N ILE A 6 21.55 -21.59 14.71
CA ILE A 6 21.31 -20.67 13.59
C ILE A 6 20.11 -21.18 12.75
N GLN A 7 19.99 -22.50 12.56
CA GLN A 7 18.88 -23.08 11.79
C GLN A 7 17.51 -22.86 12.44
N LYS A 8 17.40 -22.83 13.77
CA LYS A 8 16.11 -22.63 14.45
C LYS A 8 15.63 -21.18 14.46
N SER A 9 16.49 -20.18 14.25
CA SER A 9 16.05 -18.78 14.09
C SER A 9 15.58 -18.47 12.66
N LEU A 10 16.13 -19.16 11.66
CA LEU A 10 15.81 -18.97 10.23
C LEU A 10 14.43 -19.53 9.83
N LEU A 11 13.83 -20.41 10.63
CA LEU A 11 12.48 -20.96 10.35
C LEU A 11 11.33 -20.03 10.79
N LYS A 12 11.63 -18.90 11.45
CA LYS A 12 10.64 -17.88 11.83
C LYS A 12 10.44 -16.78 10.79
N GLU A 13 11.27 -16.73 9.77
CA GLU A 13 11.19 -15.77 8.66
C GLU A 13 11.26 -16.58 7.38
N LEU A 14 10.16 -16.73 6.64
CA LEU A 14 10.15 -17.48 5.39
C LEU A 14 11.08 -16.80 4.37
N PRO A 15 12.19 -17.42 3.94
CA PRO A 15 12.95 -16.92 2.82
C PRO A 15 12.54 -17.77 1.61
N PHE A 16 11.27 -17.63 1.17
CA PHE A 16 10.71 -18.04 -0.14
C PHE A 16 10.51 -19.53 -0.54
N LYS A 17 9.54 -19.77 -1.46
CA LYS A 17 9.27 -21.04 -2.18
C LYS A 17 8.70 -20.82 -3.60
N ILE A 18 9.28 -21.56 -4.56
CA ILE A 18 8.96 -21.82 -5.98
C ILE A 18 8.02 -20.82 -6.70
N GLY A 19 8.62 -20.01 -7.59
CA GLY A 19 7.97 -18.97 -8.42
C GLY A 19 8.82 -17.68 -8.57
N GLU A 20 9.98 -17.65 -7.94
CA GLU A 20 10.82 -16.47 -7.69
C GLU A 20 11.50 -15.87 -8.93
N GLN A 21 11.07 -14.68 -9.33
CA GLN A 21 11.97 -13.63 -9.83
C GLN A 21 12.19 -12.62 -8.70
N TYR A 22 13.16 -12.90 -7.82
CA TYR A 22 13.55 -12.04 -6.68
C TYR A 22 14.66 -11.04 -7.01
N GLU A 23 15.17 -10.98 -8.25
CA GLU A 23 16.39 -10.22 -8.56
C GLU A 23 16.21 -8.70 -8.76
N LEU A 24 14.99 -8.17 -8.69
CA LEU A 24 14.75 -6.72 -8.75
C LEU A 24 13.95 -6.30 -7.51
N ASN A 25 14.59 -5.54 -6.62
CA ASN A 25 14.03 -4.83 -5.45
C ASN A 25 12.89 -3.84 -5.83
N GLU A 26 11.85 -4.28 -6.55
CA GLU A 26 10.86 -3.37 -7.14
C GLU A 26 9.92 -2.79 -6.08
N PHE A 27 9.71 -3.49 -4.97
CA PHE A 27 8.92 -2.95 -3.86
C PHE A 27 9.59 -3.31 -2.53
N ASN A 28 10.33 -2.37 -1.94
CA ASN A 28 10.68 -2.49 -0.53
C ASN A 28 9.36 -2.37 0.24
N LEU A 29 8.83 -3.50 0.72
CA LEU A 29 7.53 -3.60 1.37
C LEU A 29 7.67 -4.05 2.82
N LYS A 30 6.76 -3.57 3.66
CA LYS A 30 6.60 -4.04 5.03
C LYS A 30 5.14 -4.46 5.25
N THR A 31 4.92 -5.69 5.68
CA THR A 31 3.58 -6.23 5.94
C THR A 31 2.87 -5.46 7.06
N LEU A 32 1.59 -5.20 6.87
CA LEU A 32 0.65 -4.63 7.84
C LEU A 32 -0.46 -5.65 8.14
N GLU A 33 -1.31 -5.35 9.13
CA GLU A 33 -2.51 -6.15 9.37
C GLU A 33 -3.43 -6.16 8.15
N SER A 34 -3.93 -7.34 7.79
CA SER A 34 -4.93 -7.50 6.74
C SER A 34 -6.21 -6.76 7.07
N THR A 35 -6.91 -6.31 6.03
CA THR A 35 -8.26 -5.73 6.16
C THR A 35 -9.28 -6.68 5.58
N PHE A 36 -10.41 -6.84 6.29
CA PHE A 36 -11.52 -7.65 5.82
C PHE A 36 -12.63 -6.76 5.27
N SER A 37 -12.98 -6.96 4.01
CA SER A 37 -14.06 -6.22 3.35
C SER A 37 -14.86 -7.16 2.45
N ASN A 38 -16.19 -7.13 2.58
CA ASN A 38 -17.11 -7.96 1.78
C ASN A 38 -16.77 -9.46 1.77
N GLY A 39 -16.26 -9.99 2.88
CA GLY A 39 -15.87 -11.40 3.01
C GLY A 39 -14.53 -11.77 2.33
N LEU A 40 -13.80 -10.77 1.80
CA LEU A 40 -12.46 -10.94 1.27
C LEU A 40 -11.44 -10.43 2.29
N GLU A 41 -10.39 -11.21 2.49
CA GLU A 41 -9.18 -10.77 3.17
C GLU A 41 -8.28 -10.06 2.17
N LEU A 42 -7.85 -8.86 2.52
CA LEU A 42 -6.94 -8.05 1.72
C LEU A 42 -5.64 -7.86 2.49
N GLU A 43 -4.55 -8.34 1.89
CA GLU A 43 -3.20 -8.23 2.44
C GLU A 43 -2.70 -6.79 2.24
N ASN A 44 -2.21 -6.17 3.31
CA ASN A 44 -1.76 -4.77 3.28
C ASN A 44 -0.25 -4.69 3.41
N TYR A 45 0.38 -3.87 2.58
CA TYR A 45 1.82 -3.65 2.56
C TYR A 45 2.14 -2.16 2.54
N GLU A 46 3.01 -1.73 3.44
CA GLU A 46 3.60 -0.39 3.47
C GLU A 46 4.76 -0.31 2.47
N TYR A 47 4.72 0.65 1.54
CA TYR A 47 5.79 0.89 0.56
C TYR A 47 6.91 1.77 1.14
N ILE A 48 8.05 1.17 1.46
CA ILE A 48 9.14 1.80 2.22
C ILE A 48 10.35 2.20 1.35
N LYS A 49 10.30 2.04 0.02
CA LYS A 49 11.40 2.45 -0.89
C LYS A 49 11.62 3.97 -0.90
N GLY A 50 10.55 4.74 -0.69
CA GLY A 50 10.61 6.19 -0.51
C GLY A 50 10.95 6.99 -1.78
N ASP A 51 10.88 6.40 -2.96
CA ASP A 51 11.00 7.09 -4.26
C ASP A 51 9.68 7.72 -4.75
N PHE A 52 8.57 7.43 -4.06
CA PHE A 52 7.25 7.99 -4.31
C PHE A 52 6.69 8.60 -3.01
N LYS A 53 6.63 9.94 -2.94
CA LYS A 53 6.27 10.67 -1.71
C LYS A 53 5.20 11.75 -1.87
N THR A 54 4.76 12.01 -3.11
CA THR A 54 3.82 13.11 -3.40
C THR A 54 2.82 12.72 -4.47
N LEU A 55 1.61 13.29 -4.42
CA LEU A 55 0.62 13.23 -5.49
C LEU A 55 -0.03 14.60 -5.66
N PHE A 56 -0.22 15.05 -6.91
CA PHE A 56 -0.69 16.41 -7.24
C PHE A 56 0.12 17.55 -6.57
N GLY A 57 1.41 17.30 -6.32
CA GLY A 57 2.33 18.22 -5.63
C GLY A 57 2.16 18.26 -4.11
N ILE A 58 1.31 17.41 -3.54
CA ILE A 58 1.06 17.33 -2.10
C ILE A 58 1.83 16.13 -1.52
N PRO A 59 2.62 16.32 -0.44
CA PRO A 59 3.32 15.21 0.22
C PRO A 59 2.33 14.29 0.96
N PHE A 60 2.67 13.01 1.03
CA PHE A 60 1.93 12.05 1.84
C PHE A 60 2.21 12.27 3.34
N SER A 61 1.21 12.03 4.19
CA SER A 61 1.37 12.01 5.65
C SER A 61 2.03 10.71 6.15
N SER A 62 1.93 9.64 5.37
CA SER A 62 2.51 8.33 5.65
C SER A 62 2.95 7.65 4.36
N ASN A 63 3.68 6.53 4.48
CA ASN A 63 4.04 5.71 3.33
C ASN A 63 2.77 5.17 2.65
N VAL A 64 2.86 4.96 1.33
CA VAL A 64 1.75 4.42 0.55
C VAL A 64 1.44 2.99 0.99
N ILE A 65 0.16 2.67 1.15
CA ILE A 65 -0.30 1.32 1.44
C ILE A 65 -0.75 0.69 0.12
N LEU A 66 -0.18 -0.47 -0.18
CA LEU A 66 -0.58 -1.33 -1.28
C LEU A 66 -1.43 -2.47 -0.71
N GLN A 67 -2.61 -2.64 -1.26
CA GLN A 67 -3.57 -3.63 -0.80
C GLN A 67 -3.79 -4.68 -1.89
N TYR A 68 -3.58 -5.95 -1.54
CA TYR A 68 -3.62 -7.07 -2.47
C TYR A 68 -4.76 -8.03 -2.13
N ASN A 69 -5.34 -8.62 -3.17
CA ASN A 69 -6.23 -9.77 -3.08
C ASN A 69 -5.52 -10.96 -3.74
N GLY A 70 -4.82 -11.76 -2.95
CA GLY A 70 -3.83 -12.72 -3.46
C GLY A 70 -2.75 -11.99 -4.27
N ASP A 71 -2.50 -12.43 -5.49
CA ASP A 71 -1.45 -11.83 -6.34
C ASP A 71 -1.89 -10.56 -7.08
N ILE A 72 -3.12 -10.09 -6.87
CA ILE A 72 -3.69 -8.95 -7.61
C ILE A 72 -3.65 -7.70 -6.74
N LEU A 73 -3.00 -6.64 -7.23
CA LEU A 73 -3.07 -5.32 -6.61
C LEU A 73 -4.51 -4.78 -6.71
N HIS A 74 -5.20 -4.77 -5.56
CA HIS A 74 -6.60 -4.39 -5.45
C HIS A 74 -6.75 -2.89 -5.25
N SER A 75 -5.97 -2.29 -4.34
CA SER A 75 -6.01 -0.85 -4.11
C SER A 75 -4.66 -0.24 -3.72
N VAL A 76 -4.53 1.07 -3.99
CA VAL A 76 -3.43 1.92 -3.55
C VAL A 76 -4.01 3.04 -2.70
N ILE A 77 -3.52 3.15 -1.47
CA ILE A 77 -4.02 4.12 -0.50
C ILE A 77 -2.90 5.11 -0.17
N CYS A 78 -3.16 6.38 -0.48
CA CYS A 78 -2.27 7.50 -0.17
C CYS A 78 -2.94 8.39 0.89
N GLU A 79 -2.24 8.63 2.00
CA GLU A 79 -2.76 9.45 3.09
C GLU A 79 -2.18 10.88 3.05
N PHE A 80 -3.00 11.86 3.44
CA PHE A 80 -2.67 13.28 3.43
C PHE A 80 -3.25 13.97 4.66
N GLU A 81 -2.74 15.15 5.01
CA GLU A 81 -3.40 16.04 5.95
C GLU A 81 -4.79 16.47 5.44
N LEU A 82 -5.76 16.57 6.36
CA LEU A 82 -7.15 16.93 6.06
C LEU A 82 -7.28 18.32 5.43
N THR A 83 -6.33 19.21 5.71
CA THR A 83 -6.23 20.56 5.11
C THR A 83 -6.19 20.52 3.58
N HIS A 84 -5.74 19.40 2.99
CA HIS A 84 -5.65 19.22 1.55
C HIS A 84 -6.91 18.60 0.90
N TYR A 85 -7.90 18.16 1.69
CA TYR A 85 -9.07 17.41 1.20
C TYR A 85 -9.79 18.08 0.02
N SER A 86 -10.16 19.36 0.16
CA SER A 86 -10.91 20.08 -0.88
C SER A 86 -10.12 20.22 -2.18
N TYR A 87 -8.80 20.42 -2.07
CA TYR A 87 -7.91 20.51 -3.23
C TYR A 87 -7.81 19.16 -3.95
N LEU A 88 -7.54 18.08 -3.19
CA LEU A 88 -7.44 16.72 -3.73
C LEU A 88 -8.73 16.27 -4.41
N LYS A 89 -9.88 16.52 -3.78
CA LYS A 89 -11.20 16.21 -4.35
C LYS A 89 -11.45 16.94 -5.66
N SER A 90 -11.08 18.21 -5.74
CA SER A 90 -11.17 19.00 -6.97
C SER A 90 -10.29 18.42 -8.08
N LYS A 91 -9.06 18.01 -7.76
CA LYS A 91 -8.13 17.39 -8.73
C LYS A 91 -8.62 16.05 -9.25
N VAL A 92 -9.07 15.17 -8.37
CA VAL A 92 -9.61 13.86 -8.76
C VAL A 92 -10.83 14.02 -9.66
N ASN A 93 -11.74 14.95 -9.35
CA ASN A 93 -12.93 15.20 -10.17
C ASN A 93 -12.64 15.77 -11.57
N GLN A 94 -11.45 16.35 -11.79
CA GLN A 94 -11.02 16.83 -13.11
C GLN A 94 -10.48 15.71 -13.99
N CYS A 95 -10.26 14.52 -13.42
CA CYS A 95 -9.69 13.38 -14.12
C CYS A 95 -10.77 12.30 -14.35
N ALA A 96 -10.84 11.78 -15.57
CA ALA A 96 -11.69 10.64 -15.90
C ALA A 96 -10.80 9.41 -16.10
N PHE A 97 -10.98 8.40 -15.24
CA PHE A 97 -10.22 7.16 -15.32
C PHE A 97 -11.14 6.00 -15.76
N LYS A 98 -10.75 5.31 -16.84
CA LYS A 98 -11.56 4.21 -17.38
C LYS A 98 -11.44 2.95 -16.52
N GLU A 99 -10.24 2.63 -16.09
CA GLU A 99 -9.87 1.33 -15.50
C GLU A 99 -9.76 1.36 -13.97
N VAL A 100 -9.69 2.56 -13.39
CA VAL A 100 -9.61 2.74 -11.94
C VAL A 100 -10.74 3.62 -11.42
N THR A 101 -11.17 3.33 -10.21
CA THR A 101 -11.99 4.20 -9.38
C THR A 101 -11.04 4.96 -8.46
N ILE A 102 -11.24 6.27 -8.34
CA ILE A 102 -10.46 7.10 -7.41
C ILE A 102 -11.44 7.81 -6.47
N GLU A 103 -11.26 7.59 -5.18
CA GLU A 103 -12.09 8.19 -4.14
C GLU A 103 -11.23 9.02 -3.20
N VAL A 104 -11.77 10.16 -2.76
CA VAL A 104 -11.16 11.00 -1.72
C VAL A 104 -12.03 10.92 -0.47
N LEU A 105 -11.50 10.27 0.57
CA LEU A 105 -12.23 9.93 1.79
C LEU A 105 -11.65 10.68 2.98
N ILE A 106 -12.51 11.15 3.89
CA ILE A 106 -12.06 11.66 5.20
C ILE A 106 -11.82 10.45 6.09
N LYS A 107 -10.61 10.32 6.63
CA LYS A 107 -10.22 9.20 7.50
C LYS A 107 -10.53 9.53 8.95
N ASP A 108 -10.06 10.70 9.41
CA ASP A 108 -10.26 11.19 10.77
C ASP A 108 -10.24 12.73 10.82
N LYS A 109 -10.15 13.31 12.01
CA LYS A 109 -10.13 14.78 12.22
C LYS A 109 -8.86 15.49 11.70
N TYR A 110 -7.82 14.75 11.35
CA TYR A 110 -6.53 15.26 10.91
C TYR A 110 -6.13 14.76 9.53
N HIS A 111 -6.67 13.63 9.06
CA HIS A 111 -6.24 12.99 7.83
C HIS A 111 -7.39 12.73 6.84
N CYS A 112 -7.03 12.80 5.57
CA CYS A 112 -7.82 12.28 4.46
C CYS A 112 -6.98 11.33 3.62
N GLN A 113 -7.62 10.52 2.78
CA GLN A 113 -6.95 9.56 1.94
C GLN A 113 -7.50 9.58 0.51
N ILE A 114 -6.63 9.30 -0.45
CA ILE A 114 -7.02 8.91 -1.79
C ILE A 114 -6.90 7.40 -1.88
N VAL A 115 -7.99 6.75 -2.27
CA VAL A 115 -8.01 5.32 -2.55
C VAL A 115 -8.18 5.15 -4.06
N LEU A 116 -7.19 4.50 -4.69
CA LEU A 116 -7.24 4.10 -6.09
C LEU A 116 -7.54 2.61 -6.12
N GLN A 117 -8.61 2.22 -6.81
CA GLN A 117 -9.04 0.82 -6.91
C GLN A 117 -9.16 0.42 -8.38
N SER A 118 -8.64 -0.75 -8.71
CA SER A 118 -8.88 -1.37 -10.02
C SER A 118 -10.37 -1.77 -10.12
N LYS A 119 -11.00 -1.53 -11.27
CA LYS A 119 -12.39 -1.95 -11.54
C LYS A 119 -12.50 -3.43 -11.89
#